data_AF-A0A518D2G8-F1
#
_entry.id   AF-A0A518D2G8-F1
#
_cell.length_a   1.000
_cell.length_b   1.000
_cell.length_c   1.000
_cell.angle_alpha   90.00
_cell.angle_beta   90.00
_cell.angle_gamma   90.00
#
_symmetry.space_group_name_H-M   'P 1'
#
loop_
_entity.id
_entity.type
_entity.pdbx_description
1 polymer ?
#
loop_
_entity_poly.entity_id
_entity_poly.type
_entity_poly.pdbx_seq_one_letter_code
_entity_poly.pdbx_strand_id
1 'polypeptide(L)'
;MDARPEPVGRDAESGRDMLRVRIDDPSDATGVLERLPRGYVALVVWDAEHATADELEAFSNALIATNCGCVCAWGDGCEEVEDSVDWTDVMLEVDGTRPPDADGDVLLTSQHSDETFEEALELALIIRPTSGYRGPTTVVAVLEVTQEKYDDLITRALKRCSG
;
A
#
# COMPACT_ATOMS: atom_id res chain seq x y z
N MET A 1 5.74 -8.69 16.65
CA MET A 1 5.77 -10.04 16.02
C MET A 1 6.58 -9.89 14.73
N ASP A 2 7.26 -10.92 14.23
CA ASP A 2 8.13 -10.76 13.04
C ASP A 2 7.26 -10.84 11.76
N ALA A 3 6.45 -9.81 11.51
CA ALA A 3 5.46 -9.81 10.42
C ALA A 3 6.16 -10.00 9.06
N ARG A 4 5.65 -10.95 8.27
CA ARG A 4 6.22 -11.32 6.96
C ARG A 4 5.15 -11.23 5.88
N PRO A 5 5.50 -10.73 4.68
CA PRO A 5 4.62 -10.84 3.53
C PRO A 5 4.27 -12.31 3.24
N GLU A 6 2.98 -12.60 3.15
CA GLU A 6 2.44 -13.92 2.86
C GLU A 6 1.99 -13.98 1.40
N PRO A 7 2.50 -14.92 0.59
CA PRO A 7 2.04 -15.08 -0.78
C PRO A 7 0.59 -15.59 -0.79
N VAL A 8 -0.26 -14.90 -1.53
CA VAL A 8 -1.69 -15.24 -1.66
C VAL A 8 -1.94 -16.06 -2.92
N GLY A 9 -1.31 -15.66 -4.02
CA GLY A 9 -1.56 -16.21 -5.33
C GLY A 9 -1.14 -15.24 -6.42
N ARG A 10 -1.60 -15.52 -7.64
CA ARG A 10 -1.32 -14.71 -8.81
C ARG A 10 -2.62 -14.45 -9.54
N ASP A 11 -2.95 -13.17 -9.72
CA ASP A 11 -4.14 -12.78 -10.45
C ASP A 11 -4.00 -13.15 -11.93
N ALA A 12 -5.01 -13.83 -12.47
CA ALA A 12 -4.96 -14.42 -13.82
C ALA A 12 -5.02 -13.36 -14.92
N GLU A 13 -5.70 -12.24 -14.69
CA GLU A 13 -5.90 -11.18 -15.68
C GLU A 13 -4.70 -10.23 -15.73
N SER A 14 -4.32 -9.66 -14.59
CA SER A 14 -3.18 -8.75 -14.48
C SER A 14 -1.83 -9.46 -14.55
N GLY A 15 -1.82 -10.78 -14.27
CA GLY A 15 -0.62 -11.60 -14.21
C GLY A 15 0.30 -11.28 -13.03
N ARG A 16 -0.18 -10.58 -11.99
CA ARG A 16 0.63 -10.11 -10.87
C ARG A 16 0.53 -11.03 -9.68
N ASP A 17 1.67 -11.24 -9.02
CA ASP A 17 1.69 -11.89 -7.71
C ASP A 17 1.09 -10.95 -6.67
N MET A 18 0.32 -11.53 -5.76
CA MET A 18 -0.32 -10.84 -4.67
C MET A 18 0.27 -11.30 -3.34
N LEU A 19 0.56 -10.34 -2.48
CA LEU A 19 1.05 -10.55 -1.14
C LEU A 19 0.05 -9.96 -0.14
N ARG A 20 -0.15 -10.67 0.97
CA ARG A 20 -0.87 -10.16 2.14
C ARG A 20 0.17 -9.78 3.18
N VAL A 21 0.05 -8.59 3.75
CA VAL A 21 0.98 -8.07 4.75
C VAL A 21 0.17 -7.55 5.93
N ARG A 22 0.42 -8.07 7.13
CA ARG A 22 -0.18 -7.54 8.36
C ARG A 22 0.79 -6.61 9.06
N ILE A 23 0.28 -5.46 9.48
CA ILE A 23 1.00 -4.41 10.19
C ILE A 23 0.21 -4.12 11.47
N ASP A 24 0.68 -4.68 12.58
CA ASP A 24 0.00 -4.58 13.89
C ASP A 24 0.20 -3.21 14.56
N ASP A 25 1.20 -2.45 14.12
CA ASP A 25 1.50 -1.10 14.58
C ASP A 25 2.02 -0.31 13.36
N PRO A 26 1.42 0.83 13.00
CA PRO A 26 1.87 1.64 11.87
C PRO A 26 3.36 2.02 11.96
N SER A 27 3.92 2.16 13.17
CA SER A 27 5.34 2.47 13.37
C SER A 27 6.29 1.31 13.03
N ASP A 28 5.78 0.07 13.01
CA ASP A 28 6.54 -1.12 12.59
C ASP A 28 6.58 -1.29 11.06
N ALA A 29 5.81 -0.48 10.30
CA ALA A 29 5.62 -0.65 8.86
C ALA A 29 6.94 -0.73 8.09
N THR A 30 7.93 0.11 8.40
CA THR A 30 9.22 0.14 7.69
C THR A 30 9.88 -1.24 7.65
N GLY A 31 10.02 -1.91 8.80
CA GLY A 31 10.71 -3.21 8.86
C GLY A 31 9.98 -4.35 8.15
N VAL A 32 8.67 -4.19 7.93
CA VAL A 32 7.83 -5.15 7.19
C VAL A 32 7.89 -4.86 5.69
N LEU A 33 7.74 -3.59 5.31
CA LEU A 33 7.69 -3.13 3.92
C LEU A 33 9.05 -3.23 3.20
N GLU A 34 10.16 -3.12 3.93
CA GLU A 34 11.51 -3.38 3.38
C GLU A 34 11.68 -4.80 2.81
N ARG A 35 10.78 -5.73 3.17
CA ARG A 35 10.77 -7.12 2.68
C ARG A 35 10.01 -7.26 1.36
N LEU A 36 9.32 -6.22 0.89
CA LEU A 36 8.61 -6.21 -0.38
C LEU A 36 9.56 -5.89 -1.54
N PRO A 37 9.26 -6.38 -2.76
CA PRO A 37 10.03 -5.99 -3.94
C PRO A 37 9.79 -4.52 -4.25
N ARG A 38 10.83 -3.81 -4.68
CA ARG A 38 10.74 -2.40 -5.10
C ARG A 38 9.66 -2.20 -6.17
N GLY A 39 8.88 -1.12 -6.05
CA GLY A 39 7.83 -0.82 -7.02
C GLY A 39 6.58 -1.66 -6.87
N TYR A 40 6.30 -2.14 -5.66
CA TYR A 40 5.02 -2.75 -5.37
C TYR A 40 3.90 -1.70 -5.44
N VAL A 41 2.67 -2.17 -5.67
CA VAL A 41 1.45 -1.37 -5.46
C VAL A 41 0.89 -1.73 -4.10
N ALA A 42 0.68 -0.75 -3.25
CA ALA A 42 0.04 -0.91 -1.96
C ALA A 42 -1.48 -0.76 -2.11
N LEU A 43 -2.24 -1.78 -1.71
CA LEU A 43 -3.64 -1.61 -1.33
C LEU A 43 -3.66 -1.56 0.20
N VAL A 44 -3.72 -0.36 0.76
CA VAL A 44 -3.79 -0.13 2.20
C VAL A 44 -5.22 -0.35 2.65
N VAL A 45 -5.39 -1.32 3.55
CA VAL A 45 -6.66 -1.61 4.21
C VAL A 45 -6.51 -1.20 5.67
N TRP A 46 -7.16 -0.09 6.03
CA TRP A 46 -7.03 0.50 7.36
C TRP A 46 -8.33 1.20 7.76
N ASP A 47 -8.76 0.98 9.00
CA ASP A 47 -9.72 1.85 9.70
C ASP A 47 -8.92 2.96 10.39
N ALA A 48 -8.77 4.08 9.68
CA ALA A 48 -7.98 5.23 10.04
C ALA A 48 -8.82 6.37 10.67
N GLU A 49 -10.12 6.16 10.96
CA GLU A 49 -11.00 7.18 11.57
C GLU A 49 -10.44 7.73 12.90
N HIS A 50 -9.59 6.95 13.57
CA HIS A 50 -8.95 7.31 14.83
C HIS A 50 -7.43 7.25 14.78
N ALA A 51 -6.83 7.16 13.58
CA ALA A 51 -5.40 7.23 13.43
C ALA A 51 -4.90 8.62 13.84
N THR A 52 -3.79 8.66 14.56
CA THR A 52 -3.12 9.90 14.91
C THR A 52 -2.26 10.40 13.74
N ALA A 53 -1.97 11.71 13.73
CA ALA A 53 -1.07 12.30 12.74
C ALA A 53 0.31 11.62 12.73
N ASP A 54 0.85 11.29 13.91
CA ASP A 54 2.14 10.62 14.05
C ASP A 54 2.12 9.20 13.44
N GLU A 55 1.02 8.46 13.59
CA GLU A 55 0.84 7.13 12.99
C GLU A 55 0.73 7.20 11.46
N LEU A 56 -0.07 8.15 10.95
CA LEU A 56 -0.22 8.40 9.52
C LEU A 56 1.13 8.81 8.91
N GLU A 57 1.83 9.76 9.52
CA GLU A 57 3.15 10.21 9.07
C GLU A 57 4.18 9.08 9.10
N ALA A 58 4.24 8.29 10.17
CA ALA A 58 5.17 7.15 10.25
C ALA A 58 4.90 6.12 9.15
N PHE A 59 3.63 5.81 8.89
CA PHE A 59 3.22 4.87 7.85
C PHE A 59 3.52 5.40 6.44
N SER A 60 3.18 6.67 6.17
CA SER A 60 3.46 7.34 4.90
C SER A 60 4.95 7.40 4.58
N ASN A 61 5.77 7.75 5.57
CA ASN A 61 7.22 7.71 5.44
C ASN A 61 7.73 6.30 5.11
N ALA A 62 7.18 5.26 5.74
CA ALA A 62 7.56 3.89 5.47
C ALA A 62 7.24 3.45 4.02
N LEU A 63 6.05 3.81 3.51
CA LEU A 63 5.68 3.52 2.12
C LEU A 63 6.65 4.17 1.11
N ILE A 64 6.97 5.45 1.31
CA ILE A 64 7.85 6.19 0.40
C ILE A 64 9.29 5.68 0.51
N ALA A 65 9.80 5.49 1.73
CA ALA A 65 11.17 5.03 1.97
C ALA A 65 11.44 3.63 1.39
N THR A 66 10.41 2.78 1.31
CA THR A 66 10.50 1.42 0.75
C THR A 66 10.18 1.35 -0.75
N ASN A 67 10.08 2.51 -1.41
CA ASN A 67 9.90 2.64 -2.85
C ASN A 67 8.59 1.99 -3.34
N CYS A 68 7.51 2.21 -2.59
CA CYS A 68 6.15 2.00 -3.04
C CYS A 68 5.91 2.80 -4.32
N GLY A 69 5.26 2.19 -5.32
CA GLY A 69 5.05 2.82 -6.62
C GLY A 69 3.64 3.37 -6.85
N CYS A 70 2.65 2.84 -6.15
CA CYS A 70 1.28 3.38 -6.08
C CYS A 70 0.64 3.00 -4.74
N VAL A 71 -0.23 3.87 -4.23
CA VAL A 71 -1.02 3.64 -3.02
C VAL A 71 -2.51 3.75 -3.35
N CYS A 72 -3.26 2.70 -3.05
CA CYS A 72 -4.71 2.70 -3.02
C CYS A 72 -5.14 2.53 -1.57
N ALA A 73 -5.87 3.48 -1.00
CA ALA A 73 -6.33 3.45 0.38
C ALA A 73 -7.81 3.05 0.43
N TRP A 74 -8.15 2.10 1.30
CA TRP A 74 -9.51 1.60 1.50
C TRP A 74 -9.78 1.32 2.99
N GLY A 75 -11.02 1.54 3.40
CA GLY A 75 -11.47 1.40 4.79
C GLY A 75 -11.99 2.72 5.36
N ASP A 76 -12.46 2.69 6.60
CA ASP A 76 -13.02 3.88 7.24
C ASP A 76 -11.90 4.91 7.48
N GLY A 77 -12.11 6.17 7.11
CA GLY A 77 -11.08 7.21 7.23
C GLY A 77 -9.91 7.08 6.24
N CYS A 78 -10.04 6.30 5.15
CA CYS A 78 -8.95 6.11 4.21
C CYS A 78 -8.49 7.38 3.46
N GLU A 79 -9.31 8.44 3.42
CA GLU A 79 -8.89 9.75 2.89
C GLU A 79 -7.71 10.33 3.68
N GLU A 80 -7.67 10.14 5.00
CA GLU A 80 -6.58 10.63 5.85
C GLU A 80 -5.25 9.92 5.54
N VAL A 81 -5.33 8.66 5.09
CA VAL A 81 -4.16 7.89 4.64
C VAL A 81 -3.62 8.43 3.32
N GLU A 82 -4.51 8.69 2.35
CA GLU A 82 -4.12 9.30 1.07
C GLU A 82 -3.51 10.69 1.29
N ASP A 83 -4.23 11.57 2.00
CA ASP A 83 -3.79 12.94 2.28
C ASP A 83 -2.43 12.96 2.99
N SER A 84 -2.20 12.04 3.93
CA SER A 84 -0.91 11.91 4.61
C SER A 84 0.22 11.49 3.67
N VAL A 85 -0.02 10.53 2.77
CA VAL A 85 0.99 10.08 1.80
C VAL A 85 1.33 11.21 0.83
N ASP A 86 0.33 11.89 0.28
CA ASP A 86 0.49 13.03 -0.63
C ASP A 86 1.30 14.15 0.03
N TRP A 87 0.92 14.51 1.25
CA TRP A 87 1.62 15.55 2.00
C TRP A 87 3.08 15.16 2.28
N THR A 88 3.32 13.91 2.68
CA THR A 88 4.67 13.40 2.96
C THR A 88 5.53 13.40 1.70
N ASP A 89 5.01 12.96 0.54
CA ASP A 89 5.75 12.95 -0.72
C ASP A 89 6.17 14.37 -1.14
N VAL A 90 5.25 15.33 -1.04
CA VAL A 90 5.52 16.75 -1.32
C VAL A 90 6.57 17.32 -0.36
N MET A 91 6.47 17.03 0.94
CA MET A 91 7.43 17.53 1.92
C MET A 91 8.85 16.97 1.67
N LEU A 92 8.96 15.68 1.36
CA LEU A 92 10.24 15.06 1.02
C LEU A 92 10.84 15.64 -0.27
N GLU A 93 10.02 15.97 -1.27
CA GLU A 93 10.47 16.66 -2.48
C GLU A 93 11.00 18.08 -2.16
N VAL A 94 10.24 18.85 -1.39
CA VAL A 94 10.61 20.22 -0.98
C VAL A 94 11.91 20.23 -0.17
N ASP A 95 12.09 19.25 0.72
CA ASP A 95 13.28 19.10 1.56
C ASP A 95 14.48 18.50 0.79
N GLY A 96 14.28 18.02 -0.44
CA GLY A 96 15.32 17.36 -1.23
C GLY A 96 15.77 16.02 -0.62
N THR A 97 14.90 15.39 0.17
CA THR A 97 15.15 14.10 0.84
C THR A 97 14.36 12.95 0.22
N ARG A 98 13.54 13.24 -0.79
CA ARG A 98 12.84 12.24 -1.59
C ARG A 98 13.84 11.25 -2.22
N PRO A 99 13.55 9.94 -2.21
CA PRO A 99 14.46 8.93 -2.77
C PRO A 99 14.84 9.25 -4.24
N PRO A 100 16.13 9.13 -4.62
CA PRO A 100 16.64 9.59 -5.92
C PRO A 100 16.05 8.83 -7.12
N ASP A 101 15.58 7.61 -6.91
CA ASP A 101 14.95 6.81 -7.96
C ASP A 101 13.52 7.28 -8.28
N ALA A 102 12.99 8.26 -7.54
CA ALA A 102 11.72 8.94 -7.79
C ALA A 102 11.89 10.29 -8.51
N ASP A 103 13.10 10.68 -8.91
CA ASP A 103 13.37 11.98 -9.54
C ASP A 103 12.54 12.17 -10.83
N GLY A 104 11.54 13.05 -10.76
CA GLY A 104 10.61 13.36 -11.85
C GLY A 104 9.40 12.41 -11.99
N ASP A 105 9.32 11.37 -11.17
CA ASP A 105 8.18 10.45 -11.12
C ASP A 105 7.26 10.79 -9.94
N VAL A 106 5.94 10.75 -10.15
CA VAL A 106 4.93 11.06 -9.12
C VAL A 106 4.45 9.76 -8.47
N LEU A 107 4.38 9.72 -7.14
CA LEU A 107 3.71 8.63 -6.45
C LEU A 107 2.20 8.76 -6.68
N LEU A 108 1.60 7.77 -7.35
CA LEU A 108 0.16 7.76 -7.54
C LEU A 108 -0.51 7.32 -6.23
N THR A 109 -1.39 8.17 -5.72
CA THR A 109 -2.27 7.89 -4.58
C THR A 109 -3.73 7.91 -5.04
N SER A 110 -4.60 7.23 -4.29
CA SER A 110 -6.04 7.20 -4.50
C SER A 110 -6.73 6.69 -3.24
N GLN A 111 -7.87 7.28 -2.88
CA GLN A 111 -8.75 6.79 -1.82
C GLN A 111 -10.06 6.21 -2.37
N HIS A 112 -10.60 5.22 -1.67
CA HIS A 112 -11.71 4.38 -2.10
C HIS A 112 -12.81 4.26 -1.02
N SER A 113 -13.09 5.34 -0.30
CA SER A 113 -14.04 5.35 0.83
C SER A 113 -15.48 4.99 0.45
N ASP A 114 -15.89 5.32 -0.79
CA ASP A 114 -17.24 5.05 -1.31
C ASP A 114 -17.34 3.77 -2.16
N GLU A 115 -16.26 2.99 -2.26
CA GLU A 115 -16.17 1.80 -3.10
C GLU A 115 -16.12 0.51 -2.29
N THR A 116 -16.49 -0.60 -2.92
CA THR A 116 -16.27 -1.93 -2.33
C THR A 116 -14.79 -2.28 -2.30
N PHE A 117 -14.39 -3.15 -1.37
CA PHE A 117 -13.01 -3.64 -1.32
C PHE A 117 -12.60 -4.31 -2.64
N GLU A 118 -13.51 -5.03 -3.29
CA GLU A 118 -13.27 -5.66 -4.58
C GLU A 118 -12.97 -4.66 -5.70
N GLU A 119 -13.67 -3.50 -5.74
CA GLU A 119 -13.41 -2.44 -6.72
C GLU A 119 -12.03 -1.80 -6.49
N ALA A 120 -11.69 -1.50 -5.24
CA ALA A 120 -10.36 -0.98 -4.89
C ALA A 120 -9.24 -1.97 -5.23
N LEU A 121 -9.46 -3.27 -4.98
CA LEU A 121 -8.52 -4.33 -5.34
C LEU A 121 -8.36 -4.47 -6.86
N GLU A 122 -9.45 -4.38 -7.62
CA GLU A 122 -9.41 -4.40 -9.09
C GLU A 122 -8.54 -3.25 -9.63
N LEU A 123 -8.70 -2.03 -9.09
CA LEU A 123 -7.84 -0.93 -9.48
C LEU A 123 -6.37 -1.22 -9.14
N ALA A 124 -6.08 -1.65 -7.91
CA ALA A 124 -4.72 -1.98 -7.48
C ALA A 124 -4.05 -3.02 -8.38
N LEU A 125 -4.82 -3.98 -8.92
CA LEU A 125 -4.36 -4.99 -9.87
C LEU A 125 -4.05 -4.42 -11.26
N ILE A 126 -4.80 -3.41 -11.72
CA ILE A 126 -4.66 -2.83 -13.07
C ILE A 126 -3.60 -1.73 -13.11
N ILE A 127 -3.48 -0.90 -12.07
CA ILE A 127 -2.50 0.20 -12.05
C ILE A 127 -1.06 -0.30 -12.10
N ARG A 128 -0.16 0.52 -12.64
CA ARG A 128 1.26 0.23 -12.74
C ARG A 128 2.06 1.46 -12.33
N PRO A 129 3.07 1.30 -11.46
CA PRO A 129 4.00 2.38 -11.19
C PRO A 129 4.70 2.85 -12.47
N THR A 130 5.10 4.11 -12.48
CA THR A 130 5.94 4.69 -13.52
C THR A 130 7.35 4.08 -13.47
N SER A 131 8.16 4.37 -14.49
CA SER A 131 9.44 3.68 -14.71
C SER A 131 10.44 3.80 -13.56
N GLY A 132 10.49 4.93 -12.84
CA GLY A 132 11.40 5.13 -11.70
C GLY A 132 11.08 4.25 -10.50
N TYR A 133 9.80 3.89 -10.35
CA TYR A 133 9.39 2.95 -9.31
C TYR A 133 9.51 1.48 -9.74
N ARG A 134 9.60 1.16 -11.04
CA ARG A 134 9.52 -0.24 -11.50
C ARG A 134 10.73 -1.08 -11.10
N GLY A 135 10.49 -2.07 -10.23
CA GLY A 135 11.36 -3.23 -10.08
C GLY A 135 11.22 -4.26 -11.21
N PRO A 136 12.02 -5.33 -11.20
CA PRO A 136 11.93 -6.44 -12.17
C PRO A 136 10.59 -7.18 -12.10
N THR A 137 9.86 -7.05 -11.00
CA THR A 137 8.54 -7.63 -10.73
C THR A 137 7.68 -6.63 -9.96
N THR A 138 6.47 -6.34 -10.44
CA THR A 138 5.51 -5.47 -9.74
C THR A 138 4.41 -6.32 -9.10
N VAL A 139 4.49 -6.51 -7.79
CA VAL A 139 3.47 -7.21 -6.99
C VAL A 139 2.37 -6.25 -6.53
N VAL A 140 1.21 -6.79 -6.17
CA VAL A 140 0.22 -6.06 -5.34
C VAL A 140 0.37 -6.53 -3.91
N ALA A 141 0.61 -5.61 -2.98
CA ALA A 141 0.67 -5.89 -1.56
C ALA A 141 -0.60 -5.34 -0.91
N VAL A 142 -1.44 -6.22 -0.36
CA VAL A 142 -2.58 -5.85 0.49
C VAL A 142 -2.04 -5.65 1.90
N LEU A 143 -2.00 -4.40 2.34
CA LEU A 143 -1.44 -3.99 3.62
C LEU A 143 -2.58 -3.84 4.63
N GLU A 144 -2.69 -4.78 5.54
CA GLU A 144 -3.66 -4.77 6.62
C GLU A 144 -3.06 -4.05 7.82
N VAL A 145 -3.40 -2.77 7.96
CA VAL A 145 -2.96 -1.95 9.08
C VAL A 145 -4.04 -2.04 10.14
N THR A 146 -3.68 -2.65 11.28
CA THR A 146 -4.47 -2.75 12.50
C THR A 146 -5.98 -2.86 12.29
N GLN A 147 -6.50 -4.08 12.05
CA GLN A 147 -7.78 -4.58 12.60
C GLN A 147 -8.20 -5.97 12.05
N GLU A 148 -8.75 -6.82 12.93
CA GLU A 148 -9.46 -8.07 12.55
C GLU A 148 -10.75 -7.79 11.74
N LYS A 149 -11.28 -6.56 11.79
CA LYS A 149 -12.55 -6.14 11.18
C LYS A 149 -12.68 -6.53 9.71
N TYR A 150 -11.59 -6.41 8.95
CA TYR A 150 -11.60 -6.67 7.51
C TYR A 150 -11.04 -8.06 7.14
N ASP A 151 -10.58 -8.87 8.11
CA ASP A 151 -9.88 -10.14 7.85
C ASP A 151 -10.70 -11.11 7.00
N ASP A 152 -11.99 -11.27 7.33
CA ASP A 152 -12.92 -12.14 6.59
C ASP A 152 -13.22 -11.61 5.19
N LEU A 153 -13.26 -10.29 5.00
CA LEU A 153 -13.49 -9.67 3.71
C LEU A 153 -12.28 -9.90 2.80
N ILE A 154 -11.10 -9.52 3.28
CA ILE A 154 -9.84 -9.64 2.55
C ILE A 154 -9.57 -11.11 2.23
N THR A 155 -9.70 -12.01 3.21
CA THR A 155 -9.50 -13.44 3.01
C THR A 155 -10.44 -14.01 1.92
N ARG A 156 -11.69 -13.56 1.85
CA ARG A 156 -12.64 -14.01 0.82
C ARG A 156 -12.30 -13.47 -0.56
N ALA A 157 -11.96 -12.18 -0.67
CA ALA A 157 -11.60 -11.56 -1.93
C ALA A 157 -10.31 -12.17 -2.50
N LEU A 158 -9.28 -12.29 -1.67
CA LEU A 158 -7.99 -12.86 -2.03
C LEU A 158 -8.07 -14.32 -2.54
N LYS A 159 -8.94 -15.14 -1.96
CA LYS A 159 -9.20 -16.52 -2.41
C LYS A 159 -9.75 -16.61 -3.84
N ARG A 160 -10.47 -15.58 -4.32
CA ARG A 160 -11.01 -15.57 -5.69
C ARG A 160 -9.92 -15.37 -6.73
N CYS A 161 -8.88 -14.62 -6.37
CA CYS A 161 -7.74 -14.33 -7.23
C CYS A 161 -6.68 -15.45 -7.24
N SER A 162 -6.82 -16.48 -6.40
CA SER A 162 -5.87 -17.61 -6.32
C SER A 162 -6.24 -18.81 -7.21
N GLY A 163 -7.28 -18.67 -8.05
CA GLY A 163 -7.87 -19.73 -8.87
C GLY A 163 -7.19 -19.98 -10.20
#